data_AF-A0A6A0IEC7-F1
#
_entry.id   AF-A0A6A0IEC7-F1
#
_cell.length_a   1.000
_cell.length_b   1.000
_cell.length_c   1.000
_cell.angle_alpha   90.00
_cell.angle_beta   90.00
_cell.angle_gamma   90.00
#
_symmetry.space_group_name_H-M   'P 1'
#
loop_
_entity.id
_entity.type
_entity.pdbx_description
1 polymer ?
#
loop_
_entity_poly.entity_id
_entity_poly.type
_entity_poly.pdbx_seq_one_letter_code
_entity_poly.pdbx_strand_id
1 'polypeptide(L)'
;MADALAARRGPRRPPAGPLRRVPPPRPGRRPAAGRGGGGALGTAVTRILFHSSDASRRPHAVSLEGPAGWVAAAFVVAAGTAAALGLFGAPDLIADLSRQADRLALRETSLRSREALESVARRQERLDRRLVFGELFLTRVAVIASVPLPDAFPPARPAERPSTADELDVAVSSVARRLRALEIFRRTLAEASYGDASRLPSLCPVEPSTAVPASVFGRRISPLTHRPEFFPGLALAVPKGVPVRAPGAGTVAFAGSAPDSAGGEWRRLGRIVVLAHDERTRTVYGHLDRVLVGRGQKVRRGDRIGLAGLSGLAPSPRLHYQVRRLTGGRFLPVDPRLYILDVDWIGVEEIRSAPVAPEDEGLPPQLR
;
A
#
# COMPACT_ATOMS: atom_id res chain seq x y z
N MET A 1 -24.66 -14.72 62.81
CA MET A 1 -25.72 -15.46 62.09
C MET A 1 -25.05 -16.04 60.85
N ALA A 2 -24.52 -17.25 60.90
CA ALA A 2 -25.25 -18.53 60.93
C ALA A 2 -25.98 -18.79 59.60
N ASP A 3 -25.57 -19.90 58.96
CA ASP A 3 -26.32 -20.76 58.03
C ASP A 3 -26.77 -20.17 56.68
N ALA A 4 -26.77 -20.86 55.53
CA ALA A 4 -26.68 -22.28 55.16
C ALA A 4 -26.22 -22.33 53.67
N LEU A 5 -25.24 -23.16 53.26
CA LEU A 5 -25.38 -24.57 52.84
C LEU A 5 -26.32 -24.81 51.63
N ALA A 6 -25.73 -25.17 50.47
CA ALA A 6 -26.05 -26.35 49.63
C ALA A 6 -25.53 -26.13 48.19
N ALA A 7 -24.34 -26.60 47.83
CA ALA A 7 -24.06 -27.96 47.32
C ALA A 7 -24.55 -28.23 45.88
N ARG A 8 -23.61 -28.32 44.91
CA ARG A 8 -23.66 -29.28 43.80
C ARG A 8 -22.24 -29.73 43.43
N ARG A 9 -21.90 -30.94 43.89
CA ARG A 9 -20.65 -31.67 43.64
C ARG A 9 -20.71 -32.36 42.27
N GLY A 10 -19.56 -32.45 41.61
CA GLY A 10 -19.37 -33.15 40.34
C GLY A 10 -19.61 -34.67 40.39
N PRO A 11 -19.76 -35.32 39.23
CA PRO A 11 -20.05 -36.75 39.16
C PRO A 11 -18.80 -37.58 39.48
N ARG A 12 -18.94 -38.40 40.53
CA ARG A 12 -18.00 -39.44 40.97
C ARG A 12 -18.04 -40.63 40.02
N ARG A 13 -16.85 -41.19 39.71
CA ARG A 13 -16.67 -42.51 39.10
C ARG A 13 -17.32 -43.60 39.95
N PRO A 14 -17.98 -44.61 39.35
CA PRO A 14 -18.45 -45.77 40.08
C PRO A 14 -17.29 -46.75 40.39
N PRO A 15 -17.35 -47.46 41.53
CA PRO A 15 -16.29 -48.36 41.99
C PRO A 15 -16.30 -49.73 41.28
N ALA A 16 -15.11 -50.32 41.15
CA ALA A 16 -14.91 -51.67 40.67
C ALA A 16 -15.47 -52.70 41.66
N GLY A 17 -16.49 -53.44 41.23
CA GLY A 17 -17.04 -54.62 41.93
C GLY A 17 -16.39 -55.93 41.44
N PRO A 18 -16.42 -56.99 42.25
CA PRO A 18 -15.52 -58.15 42.11
C PRO A 18 -15.92 -59.11 40.98
N LEU A 19 -14.91 -59.75 40.39
CA LEU A 19 -14.99 -60.77 39.35
C LEU A 19 -15.90 -61.94 39.76
N ARG A 20 -17.05 -62.06 39.11
CA ARG A 20 -17.99 -63.18 39.30
C ARG A 20 -17.53 -64.36 38.44
N ARG A 21 -17.05 -65.42 39.10
CA ARG A 21 -16.71 -66.71 38.47
C ARG A 21 -17.96 -67.30 37.80
N VAL A 22 -17.89 -67.53 36.50
CA VAL A 22 -18.88 -68.28 35.72
C VAL A 22 -18.58 -69.79 35.88
N PRO A 23 -19.54 -70.63 36.29
CA PRO A 23 -19.33 -72.08 36.43
C PRO A 23 -19.27 -72.76 35.05
N PRO A 24 -18.60 -73.92 34.93
CA PRO A 24 -18.48 -74.63 33.65
C PRO A 24 -19.84 -75.19 33.20
N PRO A 25 -20.07 -75.31 31.88
CA PRO A 25 -21.32 -75.87 31.35
C PRO A 25 -21.45 -77.36 31.68
N ARG A 26 -22.64 -77.74 32.16
CA ARG A 26 -23.04 -79.15 32.36
C ARG A 26 -23.14 -79.87 31.00
N PRO A 27 -22.71 -81.14 30.89
CA PRO A 27 -22.89 -81.91 29.66
C PRO A 27 -24.36 -82.24 29.45
N GLY A 28 -24.94 -81.66 28.39
CA GLY A 28 -26.28 -81.98 27.90
C GLY A 28 -26.33 -83.38 27.30
N ARG A 29 -27.32 -84.16 27.77
CA ARG A 29 -27.66 -85.54 27.41
C ARG A 29 -27.58 -85.85 25.91
N ARG A 30 -26.93 -86.96 25.58
CA ARG A 30 -27.17 -87.75 24.36
C ARG A 30 -28.62 -88.26 24.35
N PRO A 31 -29.36 -88.16 23.23
CA PRO A 31 -30.37 -89.16 22.89
C PRO A 31 -29.69 -90.29 22.11
N ALA A 32 -29.92 -91.52 22.56
CA ALA A 32 -29.45 -92.72 21.90
C ALA A 32 -30.39 -93.12 20.74
N ALA A 33 -29.75 -93.47 19.63
CA ALA A 33 -30.10 -94.50 18.63
C ALA A 33 -31.53 -94.60 18.08
N GLY A 34 -31.65 -94.29 16.78
CA GLY A 34 -32.63 -94.90 15.87
C GLY A 34 -31.92 -95.25 14.55
N ARG A 35 -31.80 -96.55 14.27
CA ARG A 35 -31.28 -97.13 13.01
C ARG A 35 -32.23 -96.83 11.84
N GLY A 36 -31.67 -96.60 10.64
CA GLY A 36 -32.32 -97.02 9.39
C GLY A 36 -32.25 -96.04 8.22
N GLY A 37 -31.74 -96.51 7.08
CA GLY A 37 -32.22 -96.12 5.74
C GLY A 37 -31.42 -95.02 5.03
N GLY A 38 -31.09 -95.26 3.76
CA GLY A 38 -30.25 -94.40 2.93
C GLY A 38 -30.98 -93.21 2.27
N GLY A 39 -30.16 -92.25 1.82
CA GLY A 39 -30.38 -91.35 0.68
C GLY A 39 -31.46 -90.27 0.75
N ALA A 40 -31.05 -89.01 0.96
CA ALA A 40 -31.62 -87.82 0.30
C ALA A 40 -30.77 -86.56 0.59
N LEU A 41 -30.41 -85.81 -0.45
CA LEU A 41 -29.76 -84.48 -0.37
C LEU A 41 -30.73 -83.47 0.27
N GLY A 42 -30.35 -82.87 1.40
CA GLY A 42 -31.16 -81.84 2.06
C GLY A 42 -31.15 -80.51 1.31
N THR A 43 -32.33 -79.96 1.04
CA THR A 43 -32.53 -78.63 0.45
C THR A 43 -32.16 -77.54 1.45
N ALA A 44 -31.13 -76.74 1.14
CA ALA A 44 -30.84 -75.55 1.94
C ALA A 44 -31.75 -74.39 1.52
N VAL A 45 -32.22 -73.63 2.51
CA VAL A 45 -33.02 -72.42 2.30
C VAL A 45 -32.15 -71.21 2.66
N THR A 46 -31.91 -70.34 1.68
CA THR A 46 -31.16 -69.10 1.90
C THR A 46 -32.14 -67.93 1.93
N ARG A 47 -32.17 -67.22 3.07
CA ARG A 47 -33.02 -66.05 3.26
C ARG A 47 -32.18 -64.78 3.15
N ILE A 48 -32.39 -64.01 2.08
CA ILE A 48 -31.69 -62.74 1.86
C ILE A 48 -32.63 -61.61 2.33
N LEU A 49 -32.16 -60.84 3.30
CA LEU A 49 -32.91 -59.74 3.91
C LEU A 49 -32.38 -58.41 3.38
N PHE A 50 -33.19 -57.73 2.58
CA PHE A 50 -32.87 -56.39 2.09
C PHE A 50 -33.35 -55.35 3.11
N HIS A 51 -32.41 -54.61 3.67
CA HIS A 51 -32.69 -53.52 4.59
C HIS A 51 -32.67 -52.20 3.83
N SER A 52 -33.76 -51.46 3.90
CA SER A 52 -33.80 -50.08 3.42
C SER A 52 -33.02 -49.18 4.41
N SER A 53 -32.46 -48.07 3.92
CA SER A 53 -31.80 -47.06 4.76
C SER A 53 -32.73 -46.36 5.76
N ASP A 54 -34.04 -46.57 5.64
CA ASP A 54 -35.08 -46.06 6.55
C ASP A 54 -35.51 -47.14 7.55
N ALA A 55 -35.13 -46.97 8.82
CA ALA A 55 -35.28 -47.96 9.89
C ALA A 55 -36.75 -48.25 10.30
N SER A 56 -37.71 -47.49 9.77
CA SER A 56 -39.13 -47.63 10.07
C SER A 56 -39.88 -48.62 9.15
N ARG A 57 -39.28 -49.01 8.01
CA ARG A 57 -39.92 -49.90 7.03
C ARG A 57 -39.59 -51.36 7.31
N ARG A 58 -40.62 -52.23 7.22
CA ARG A 58 -40.44 -53.67 7.41
C ARG A 58 -39.54 -54.25 6.30
N PRO A 59 -38.49 -55.02 6.65
CA PRO A 59 -37.54 -55.53 5.67
C PRO A 59 -38.24 -56.49 4.71
N HIS A 60 -37.91 -56.38 3.42
CA HIS A 60 -38.36 -57.34 2.42
C HIS A 60 -37.41 -58.54 2.43
N ALA A 61 -37.98 -59.71 2.71
CA ALA A 61 -37.27 -60.99 2.74
C ALA A 61 -37.67 -61.80 1.50
N VAL A 62 -36.69 -62.11 0.66
CA VAL A 62 -36.88 -63.07 -0.43
C VAL A 62 -36.25 -64.38 0.02
N SER A 63 -37.06 -65.44 0.02
CA SER A 63 -36.64 -66.80 0.40
C SER A 63 -36.43 -67.59 -0.88
N LEU A 64 -35.21 -68.02 -1.15
CA LEU A 64 -34.88 -68.85 -2.31
C LEU A 64 -34.65 -70.27 -1.79
N GLU A 65 -35.52 -71.19 -2.23
CA GLU A 65 -35.49 -72.61 -1.85
C GLU A 65 -34.86 -73.44 -2.97
N GLY A 66 -34.17 -74.53 -2.59
CA GLY A 66 -33.52 -75.43 -3.53
C GLY A 66 -32.20 -74.89 -4.11
N PRO A 67 -31.71 -75.40 -5.25
CA PRO A 67 -30.38 -75.11 -5.76
C PRO A 67 -30.12 -73.62 -6.04
N ALA A 68 -31.17 -72.83 -6.31
CA ALA A 68 -31.06 -71.39 -6.56
C ALA A 68 -30.65 -70.57 -5.32
N GLY A 69 -30.98 -71.01 -4.10
CA GLY A 69 -30.59 -70.33 -2.86
C GLY A 69 -29.08 -70.37 -2.60
N TRP A 70 -28.46 -71.53 -2.85
CA TRP A 70 -27.01 -71.70 -2.80
C TRP A 70 -26.28 -70.81 -3.80
N VAL A 71 -26.82 -70.66 -5.01
CA VAL A 71 -26.24 -69.79 -6.04
C VAL A 71 -26.29 -68.32 -5.60
N ALA A 72 -27.40 -67.86 -5.02
CA ALA A 72 -27.52 -66.48 -4.54
C ALA A 72 -26.61 -66.20 -3.33
N ALA A 73 -26.52 -67.14 -2.37
CA ALA A 73 -25.59 -67.04 -1.24
C ALA A 73 -24.14 -66.99 -1.72
N ALA A 74 -23.77 -67.89 -2.64
CA ALA A 74 -22.44 -67.95 -3.23
C ALA A 74 -22.12 -66.66 -4.00
N PHE A 75 -23.08 -66.08 -4.70
CA PHE A 75 -22.89 -64.82 -5.42
C PHE A 75 -22.67 -63.63 -4.48
N VAL A 76 -23.42 -63.52 -3.38
CA VAL A 76 -23.22 -62.45 -2.38
C VAL A 76 -21.88 -62.59 -1.67
N VAL A 77 -21.51 -63.81 -1.29
CA VAL A 77 -20.20 -64.08 -0.71
C VAL A 77 -19.10 -63.81 -1.72
N ALA A 78 -19.24 -64.23 -2.98
CA ALA A 78 -18.29 -63.97 -4.06
C ALA A 78 -18.15 -62.48 -4.41
N ALA A 79 -19.26 -61.74 -4.42
CA ALA A 79 -19.25 -60.29 -4.63
C ALA A 79 -18.63 -59.56 -3.44
N GLY A 80 -18.93 -60.00 -2.21
CA GLY A 80 -18.32 -59.49 -0.99
C GLY A 80 -16.84 -59.81 -0.88
N THR A 81 -16.41 -61.02 -1.27
CA THR A 81 -15.00 -61.40 -1.32
C THR A 81 -14.29 -60.76 -2.51
N ALA A 82 -14.92 -60.56 -3.66
CA ALA A 82 -14.35 -59.79 -4.78
C ALA A 82 -14.19 -58.31 -4.42
N ALA A 83 -15.14 -57.72 -3.70
CA ALA A 83 -15.02 -56.37 -3.15
C ALA A 83 -13.92 -56.30 -2.08
N ALA A 84 -13.86 -57.28 -1.17
CA ALA A 84 -12.82 -57.36 -0.15
C ALA A 84 -11.43 -57.63 -0.75
N LEU A 85 -11.31 -58.48 -1.76
CA LEU A 85 -10.08 -58.78 -2.52
C LEU A 85 -9.72 -57.63 -3.46
N GLY A 86 -10.67 -56.86 -3.98
CA GLY A 86 -10.40 -55.61 -4.69
C GLY A 86 -9.85 -54.53 -3.75
N LEU A 87 -10.37 -54.49 -2.51
CA LEU A 87 -9.90 -53.58 -1.46
C LEU A 87 -8.55 -54.02 -0.85
N PHE A 88 -8.31 -55.34 -0.72
CA PHE A 88 -7.05 -55.92 -0.21
C PHE A 88 -5.98 -56.13 -1.30
N GLY A 89 -6.38 -56.26 -2.56
CA GLY A 89 -5.51 -56.65 -3.69
C GLY A 89 -5.02 -55.46 -4.51
N ALA A 90 -5.52 -54.26 -4.26
CA ALA A 90 -4.99 -53.02 -4.83
C ALA A 90 -4.72 -51.95 -3.76
N PRO A 91 -3.97 -52.25 -2.68
CA PRO A 91 -3.58 -51.26 -1.68
C PRO A 91 -2.84 -50.08 -2.33
N ASP A 92 -2.11 -50.34 -3.42
CA ASP A 92 -1.43 -49.32 -4.21
C ASP A 92 -2.40 -48.36 -4.91
N LEU A 93 -3.59 -48.82 -5.34
CA LEU A 93 -4.61 -47.98 -5.97
C LEU A 93 -5.27 -47.03 -4.97
N ILE A 94 -5.61 -47.52 -3.77
CA ILE A 94 -6.16 -46.69 -2.70
C ILE A 94 -5.11 -45.67 -2.24
N ALA A 95 -3.85 -46.10 -2.10
CA ALA A 95 -2.74 -45.22 -1.78
C ALA A 95 -2.45 -44.22 -2.91
N ASP A 96 -2.63 -44.57 -4.18
CA ASP A 96 -2.48 -43.66 -5.30
C ASP A 96 -3.61 -42.64 -5.36
N LEU A 97 -4.86 -43.04 -5.12
CA LEU A 97 -6.00 -42.13 -5.05
C LEU A 97 -5.90 -41.17 -3.87
N SER A 98 -5.44 -41.63 -2.69
CA SER A 98 -5.18 -40.74 -1.55
C SER A 98 -4.05 -39.77 -1.88
N ARG A 99 -2.94 -40.26 -2.46
CA ARG A 99 -1.83 -39.41 -2.91
C ARG A 99 -2.27 -38.40 -3.98
N GLN A 100 -3.18 -38.75 -4.88
CA GLN A 100 -3.75 -37.83 -5.87
C GLN A 100 -4.66 -36.78 -5.23
N ALA A 101 -5.53 -37.18 -4.29
CA ALA A 101 -6.38 -36.27 -3.54
C ALA A 101 -5.54 -35.28 -2.70
N ASP A 102 -4.52 -35.78 -2.01
CA ASP A 102 -3.58 -34.95 -1.25
C ASP A 102 -2.85 -33.95 -2.16
N ARG A 103 -2.40 -34.39 -3.34
CA ARG A 103 -1.77 -33.50 -4.34
C ARG A 103 -2.72 -32.41 -4.84
N LEU A 104 -3.99 -32.71 -5.04
CA LEU A 104 -5.00 -31.73 -5.46
C LEU A 104 -5.30 -30.73 -4.34
N ALA A 105 -5.47 -31.19 -3.10
CA ALA A 105 -5.67 -30.34 -1.94
C ALA A 105 -4.45 -29.42 -1.68
N LEU A 106 -3.23 -29.93 -1.84
CA LEU A 106 -1.99 -29.14 -1.76
C LEU A 106 -1.89 -28.09 -2.87
N ARG A 107 -2.37 -28.39 -4.09
CA ARG A 107 -2.44 -27.40 -5.18
C ARG A 107 -3.43 -26.29 -4.88
N GLU A 108 -4.63 -26.62 -4.42
CA GLU A 108 -5.68 -25.65 -4.10
C GLU A 108 -5.25 -24.70 -2.97
N THR A 109 -4.66 -25.25 -1.90
CA THR A 109 -4.09 -24.47 -0.79
C THR A 109 -2.93 -23.58 -1.25
N SER A 110 -2.08 -24.07 -2.16
CA SER A 110 -0.98 -23.27 -2.74
C SER A 110 -1.49 -22.10 -3.59
N LEU A 111 -2.55 -22.32 -4.38
CA LEU A 111 -3.18 -21.26 -5.19
C LEU A 111 -3.81 -20.19 -4.30
N ARG A 112 -4.62 -20.60 -3.31
CA ARG A 112 -5.22 -19.66 -2.34
C ARG A 112 -4.16 -18.86 -1.58
N SER A 113 -3.07 -19.50 -1.19
CA SER A 113 -1.96 -18.83 -0.50
C SER A 113 -1.29 -17.77 -1.40
N ARG A 114 -1.09 -18.08 -2.69
CA ARG A 114 -0.53 -17.12 -3.66
C ARG A 114 -1.47 -15.94 -3.89
N GLU A 115 -2.75 -16.19 -4.10
CA GLU A 115 -3.74 -15.12 -4.29
C GLU A 115 -3.83 -14.19 -3.06
N ALA A 116 -3.76 -14.77 -1.86
CA ALA A 116 -3.72 -14.00 -0.62
C ALA A 116 -2.45 -13.12 -0.54
N LEU A 117 -1.28 -13.68 -0.84
CA LEU A 117 -0.02 -12.93 -0.86
C LEU A 117 -0.06 -11.79 -1.89
N GLU A 118 -0.56 -12.04 -3.09
CA GLU A 118 -0.70 -11.01 -4.13
C GLU A 118 -1.67 -9.89 -3.73
N SER A 119 -2.76 -10.23 -3.04
CA SER A 119 -3.72 -9.26 -2.52
C SER A 119 -3.07 -8.34 -1.49
N VAL A 120 -2.31 -8.91 -0.55
CA VAL A 120 -1.57 -8.14 0.46
C VAL A 120 -0.47 -7.30 -0.18
N ALA A 121 0.30 -7.84 -1.12
CA ALA A 121 1.31 -7.10 -1.87
C ALA A 121 0.71 -5.89 -2.61
N ARG A 122 -0.44 -6.06 -3.29
CA ARG A 122 -1.16 -4.95 -3.95
C ARG A 122 -1.68 -3.90 -2.96
N ARG A 123 -2.04 -4.29 -1.74
CA ARG A 123 -2.46 -3.35 -0.68
C ARG A 123 -1.25 -2.61 -0.12
N GLN A 124 -0.14 -3.29 0.10
CA GLN A 124 1.13 -2.70 0.54
C GLN A 124 1.63 -1.68 -0.47
N GLU A 125 1.65 -2.00 -1.77
CA GLU A 125 2.06 -1.09 -2.84
C GLU A 125 1.19 0.19 -2.87
N ARG A 126 -0.13 0.05 -2.67
CA ARG A 126 -1.04 1.20 -2.57
C ARG A 126 -0.76 2.08 -1.36
N LEU A 127 -0.44 1.48 -0.22
CA LEU A 127 -0.06 2.24 0.98
C LEU A 127 1.30 2.92 0.81
N ASP A 128 2.26 2.23 0.19
CA ASP A 128 3.59 2.75 -0.10
C ASP A 128 3.55 4.00 -0.98
N ARG A 129 2.78 3.94 -2.08
CA ARG A 129 2.57 5.10 -2.96
C ARG A 129 1.93 6.29 -2.24
N ARG A 130 0.97 6.03 -1.34
CA ARG A 130 0.35 7.09 -0.52
C ARG A 130 1.31 7.69 0.49
N LEU A 131 2.20 6.86 1.06
CA LEU A 131 3.23 7.31 1.98
C LEU A 131 4.22 8.25 1.30
N VAL A 132 4.73 7.89 0.12
CA VAL A 132 5.71 8.71 -0.62
C VAL A 132 5.21 10.15 -0.82
N PHE A 133 3.93 10.33 -1.14
CA PHE A 133 3.33 11.66 -1.28
C PHE A 133 3.35 12.45 0.05
N GLY A 134 2.92 11.82 1.15
CA GLY A 134 2.94 12.43 2.47
C GLY A 134 4.37 12.74 2.96
N GLU A 135 5.32 11.86 2.65
CA GLU A 135 6.72 12.04 2.97
C GLU A 135 7.31 13.24 2.23
N LEU A 136 7.09 13.31 0.91
CA LEU A 136 7.52 14.44 0.07
C LEU A 136 6.94 15.76 0.57
N PHE A 137 5.64 15.78 0.88
CA PHE A 137 4.97 16.96 1.41
C PHE A 137 5.61 17.44 2.72
N LEU A 138 5.77 16.55 3.71
CA LEU A 138 6.36 16.93 5.00
C LEU A 138 7.84 17.32 4.85
N THR A 139 8.59 16.68 3.96
CA THR A 139 9.99 17.06 3.67
C THR A 139 10.06 18.50 3.18
N ARG A 140 9.18 18.88 2.26
CA ARG A 140 9.14 20.25 1.71
C ARG A 140 8.75 21.26 2.79
N VAL A 141 7.72 20.94 3.57
CA VAL A 141 7.27 21.75 4.71
C VAL A 141 8.39 21.96 5.74
N ALA A 142 9.20 20.93 6.00
CA ALA A 142 10.35 21.02 6.89
C ALA A 142 11.46 21.93 6.35
N VAL A 143 11.79 21.79 5.06
CA VAL A 143 12.77 22.68 4.41
C VAL A 143 12.32 24.15 4.46
N ILE A 144 11.03 24.40 4.25
CA ILE A 144 10.44 25.74 4.38
C ILE A 144 10.56 26.27 5.82
N ALA A 145 10.30 25.41 6.82
CA ALA A 145 10.46 25.76 8.24
C ALA A 145 11.91 25.84 8.71
N SER A 146 12.89 25.39 7.91
CA SER A 146 14.23 25.11 8.40
C SER A 146 14.27 24.12 9.58
N VAL A 147 13.35 23.16 9.61
CA VAL A 147 13.37 22.04 10.58
C VAL A 147 14.23 20.92 10.00
N PRO A 148 15.20 20.37 10.77
CA PRO A 148 16.03 19.27 10.29
C PRO A 148 15.16 18.05 9.99
N LEU A 149 15.46 17.38 8.87
CA LEU A 149 14.80 16.13 8.51
C LEU A 149 15.30 15.01 9.43
N PRO A 150 14.42 14.08 9.86
CA PRO A 150 14.85 12.89 10.58
C PRO A 150 15.76 12.02 9.72
N ASP A 151 16.72 11.36 10.35
CA ASP A 151 17.58 10.39 9.69
C ASP A 151 16.73 9.30 8.99
N ALA A 152 17.12 8.93 7.78
CA ALA A 152 16.42 7.97 6.92
C ALA A 152 15.01 8.38 6.40
N PHE A 153 14.61 9.65 6.56
CA PHE A 153 13.37 10.18 5.99
C PHE A 153 13.65 11.20 4.87
N PRO A 154 13.04 11.06 3.69
CA PRO A 154 12.31 9.90 3.13
C PRO A 154 13.26 8.71 2.77
N PRO A 155 12.78 7.48 2.52
CA PRO A 155 13.65 6.37 2.09
C PRO A 155 14.26 6.62 0.70
N ALA A 156 15.52 6.18 0.50
CA ALA A 156 16.32 6.45 -0.71
C ALA A 156 15.87 5.67 -1.96
N ARG A 157 15.02 4.64 -1.81
CA ARG A 157 14.40 3.92 -2.93
C ARG A 157 13.01 3.42 -2.55
N PRO A 158 12.04 3.44 -3.49
CA PRO A 158 10.82 2.67 -3.33
C PRO A 158 11.18 1.18 -3.22
N ALA A 159 10.49 0.45 -2.35
CA ALA A 159 10.72 -0.98 -2.18
C ALA A 159 10.37 -1.71 -3.49
N GLU A 160 11.24 -2.61 -3.94
CA GLU A 160 10.91 -3.54 -5.02
C GLU A 160 9.68 -4.37 -4.64
N ARG A 161 8.89 -4.75 -5.63
CA ARG A 161 7.65 -5.49 -5.39
C ARG A 161 7.99 -6.84 -4.75
N PRO A 162 7.48 -7.15 -3.54
CA PRO A 162 7.82 -8.39 -2.87
C PRO A 162 7.30 -9.58 -3.70
N SER A 163 8.18 -10.53 -3.93
CA SER A 163 7.94 -11.76 -4.70
C SER A 163 7.83 -12.99 -3.79
N THR A 164 8.38 -12.91 -2.58
CA THR A 164 8.35 -13.95 -1.55
C THR A 164 7.60 -13.50 -0.30
N ALA A 165 7.21 -14.44 0.56
CA ALA A 165 6.54 -14.13 1.82
C ALA A 165 7.45 -13.36 2.80
N ASP A 166 8.74 -13.71 2.84
CA ASP A 166 9.72 -13.03 3.69
C ASP A 166 9.95 -11.58 3.22
N GLU A 167 10.06 -11.36 1.89
CA GLU A 167 10.12 -10.02 1.32
C GLU A 167 8.88 -9.19 1.65
N LEU A 168 7.70 -9.82 1.63
CA LEU A 168 6.45 -9.15 1.98
C LEU A 168 6.42 -8.73 3.45
N ASP A 169 6.90 -9.56 4.37
CA ASP A 169 6.98 -9.23 5.79
C ASP A 169 7.94 -8.05 6.07
N VAL A 170 9.10 -8.06 5.41
CA VAL A 170 10.06 -6.94 5.43
C VAL A 170 9.41 -5.67 4.87
N ALA A 171 8.69 -5.77 3.74
CA ALA A 171 8.01 -4.64 3.12
C ALA A 171 6.92 -4.06 4.04
N VAL A 172 6.08 -4.90 4.65
CA VAL A 172 5.04 -4.48 5.59
C VAL A 172 5.65 -3.80 6.83
N SER A 173 6.71 -4.39 7.40
CA SER A 173 7.44 -3.81 8.53
C SER A 173 8.07 -2.45 8.18
N SER A 174 8.55 -2.29 6.94
CA SER A 174 9.08 -1.02 6.46
C SER A 174 8.03 0.08 6.39
N VAL A 175 6.82 -0.24 5.90
CA VAL A 175 5.68 0.67 5.85
C VAL A 175 5.26 1.10 7.25
N ALA A 176 5.19 0.16 8.21
CA ALA A 176 4.85 0.46 9.60
C ALA A 176 5.87 1.41 10.26
N ARG A 177 7.17 1.17 10.05
CA ARG A 177 8.25 2.04 10.56
C ARG A 177 8.19 3.44 9.96
N ARG A 178 7.95 3.55 8.65
CA ARG A 178 7.80 4.83 7.95
C ARG A 178 6.58 5.61 8.43
N LEU A 179 5.44 4.95 8.62
CA LEU A 179 4.24 5.59 9.20
C LEU A 179 4.51 6.19 10.58
N ARG A 180 5.25 5.47 11.45
CA ARG A 180 5.62 5.99 12.77
C ARG A 180 6.54 7.22 12.65
N ALA A 181 7.57 7.15 11.79
CA ALA A 181 8.47 8.27 11.56
C ALA A 181 7.72 9.49 11.00
N LEU A 182 6.82 9.28 10.03
CA LEU A 182 5.96 10.31 9.45
C LEU A 182 5.08 10.97 10.53
N GLU A 183 4.43 10.19 11.39
CA GLU A 183 3.56 10.73 12.44
C GLU A 183 4.33 11.50 13.51
N ILE A 184 5.48 10.99 13.96
CA ILE A 184 6.37 11.71 14.88
C ILE A 184 6.80 13.04 14.26
N PHE A 185 7.25 13.00 13.01
CA PHE A 185 7.74 14.19 12.32
C PHE A 185 6.63 15.23 12.09
N ARG A 186 5.43 14.77 11.73
CA ARG A 186 4.25 15.64 11.60
C ARG A 186 3.96 16.38 12.89
N ARG A 187 4.11 15.74 14.06
CA ARG A 187 3.94 16.40 15.36
C ARG A 187 5.04 17.43 15.61
N THR A 188 6.29 17.09 15.34
CA THR A 188 7.41 18.04 15.45
C THR A 188 7.19 19.28 14.57
N LEU A 189 6.70 19.10 13.35
CA LEU A 189 6.37 20.22 12.46
C LEU A 189 5.17 21.04 12.95
N ALA A 190 4.16 20.39 13.53
CA ALA A 190 3.01 21.09 14.11
C ALA A 190 3.41 21.96 15.31
N GLU A 191 4.38 21.51 16.11
CA GLU A 191 4.94 22.26 17.25
C GLU A 191 5.88 23.38 16.81
N ALA A 192 6.56 23.24 15.66
CA ALA A 192 7.55 24.18 15.15
C ALA A 192 6.99 25.57 14.76
N SER A 193 5.70 25.85 15.01
CA SER A 193 4.99 27.13 14.83
C SER A 193 5.44 27.91 13.60
N TYR A 194 4.78 27.63 12.47
CA TYR A 194 4.82 28.56 11.34
C TYR A 194 4.11 29.83 11.78
N GLY A 195 4.65 30.99 11.41
CA GLY A 195 3.90 32.25 11.53
C GLY A 195 2.62 32.20 10.69
N ASP A 196 2.20 33.35 10.18
CA ASP A 196 1.03 33.43 9.31
C ASP A 196 1.22 32.57 8.04
N ALA A 197 0.61 31.37 8.01
CA ALA A 197 0.73 30.40 6.92
C ALA A 197 0.24 30.96 5.58
N SER A 198 -0.60 32.00 5.59
CA SER A 198 -1.05 32.67 4.38
C SER A 198 0.10 33.35 3.63
N ARG A 199 1.18 33.73 4.31
CA ARG A 199 2.37 34.38 3.74
C ARG A 199 3.34 33.40 3.08
N LEU A 200 3.24 32.11 3.39
CA LEU A 200 4.10 31.10 2.78
C LEU A 200 3.84 31.06 1.26
N PRO A 201 4.86 31.22 0.40
CA PRO A 201 4.69 31.23 -1.06
C PRO A 201 4.48 29.80 -1.58
N SER A 202 3.34 29.22 -1.23
CA SER A 202 3.05 27.79 -1.35
C SER A 202 2.23 27.40 -2.57
N LEU A 203 1.59 28.37 -3.23
CA LEU A 203 0.78 28.15 -4.43
C LEU A 203 1.62 28.32 -5.70
N CYS A 204 1.33 27.56 -6.75
CA CYS A 204 1.94 27.74 -8.05
C CYS A 204 1.58 29.13 -8.60
N PRO A 205 2.56 29.94 -9.05
CA PRO A 205 2.29 31.32 -9.46
C PRO A 205 1.49 31.44 -10.76
N VAL A 206 1.18 30.33 -11.42
CA VAL A 206 0.34 30.23 -12.62
C VAL A 206 -0.56 29.00 -12.48
N GLU A 207 -1.60 28.91 -13.30
CA GLU A 207 -2.47 27.73 -13.31
C GLU A 207 -1.67 26.48 -13.72
N PRO A 208 -1.57 25.44 -12.88
CA PRO A 208 -0.71 24.28 -13.13
C PRO A 208 -0.98 23.57 -14.46
N SER A 209 -2.24 23.50 -14.88
CA SER A 209 -2.63 22.86 -16.15
C SER A 209 -2.11 23.58 -17.40
N THR A 210 -1.69 24.84 -17.26
CA THR A 210 -1.19 25.68 -18.35
C THR A 210 0.33 25.82 -18.39
N ALA A 211 1.02 25.22 -17.41
CA ALA A 211 2.44 25.47 -17.17
C ALA A 211 3.27 24.20 -17.25
N VAL A 212 4.40 24.29 -17.97
CA VAL A 212 5.39 23.21 -18.05
C VAL A 212 6.74 23.72 -17.51
N PRO A 213 7.36 23.06 -16.52
CA PRO A 213 8.72 23.36 -16.10
C PRO A 213 9.70 23.15 -17.26
N ALA A 214 10.23 24.25 -17.79
CA ALA A 214 11.15 24.22 -18.92
C ALA A 214 12.61 24.40 -18.48
N SER A 215 12.85 24.92 -17.28
CA SER A 215 14.16 24.93 -16.64
C SER A 215 14.02 25.01 -15.14
N VAL A 216 14.89 24.30 -14.43
CA VAL A 216 14.87 24.20 -12.97
C VAL A 216 16.13 24.83 -12.35
N PHE A 217 16.02 25.12 -11.07
CA PHE A 217 17.06 25.76 -10.28
C PHE A 217 18.36 24.94 -10.26
N GLY A 218 19.51 25.60 -10.44
CA GLY A 218 20.82 24.94 -10.40
C GLY A 218 21.75 25.30 -11.56
N ARG A 219 22.89 24.62 -11.65
CA ARG A 219 23.87 24.82 -12.73
C ARG A 219 23.35 24.22 -14.03
N ARG A 220 23.47 24.96 -15.13
CA ARG A 220 23.09 24.52 -16.48
C ARG A 220 23.97 25.17 -17.54
N ILE A 221 23.83 24.72 -18.78
CA ILE A 221 24.29 25.46 -19.95
C ILE A 221 23.18 26.43 -20.37
N SER A 222 23.51 27.71 -20.50
CA SER A 222 22.57 28.74 -20.92
C SER A 222 22.05 28.45 -22.33
N PRO A 223 20.72 28.42 -22.57
CA PRO A 223 20.18 28.26 -23.92
C PRO A 223 20.41 29.48 -24.81
N LEU A 224 20.82 30.62 -24.23
CA LEU A 224 21.04 31.87 -24.95
C LEU A 224 22.52 32.11 -25.24
N THR A 225 23.39 31.88 -24.25
CA THR A 225 24.83 32.17 -24.37
C THR A 225 25.67 30.93 -24.63
N HIS A 226 25.09 29.73 -24.51
CA HIS A 226 25.78 28.43 -24.58
C HIS A 226 26.96 28.28 -23.59
N ARG A 227 26.98 29.09 -22.52
CA ARG A 227 28.00 29.03 -21.47
C ARG A 227 27.43 28.43 -20.19
N PRO A 228 28.27 27.82 -19.32
CA PRO A 228 27.86 27.42 -17.99
C PRO A 228 27.35 28.63 -17.18
N GLU A 229 26.16 28.51 -16.60
CA GLU A 229 25.54 29.51 -15.74
C GLU A 229 24.82 28.83 -14.56
N PHE A 230 24.54 29.60 -13.52
CA PHE A 230 23.60 29.18 -12.47
C PHE A 230 22.23 29.78 -12.76
N PHE A 231 21.18 28.96 -12.76
CA PHE A 231 19.81 29.42 -12.95
C PHE A 231 19.12 29.62 -11.59
N PRO A 232 18.84 30.87 -11.15
CA PRO A 232 18.40 31.17 -9.79
C PRO A 232 16.88 31.07 -9.60
N GLY A 233 16.20 30.18 -10.33
CA GLY A 233 14.74 30.05 -10.23
C GLY A 233 14.15 28.87 -10.98
N LEU A 234 12.89 29.04 -11.38
CA LEU A 234 12.07 28.09 -12.12
C LEU A 234 11.50 28.82 -13.34
N ALA A 235 11.77 28.29 -14.54
CA ALA A 235 11.18 28.80 -15.77
C ALA A 235 9.96 27.94 -16.13
N LEU A 236 8.77 28.55 -16.08
CA LEU A 236 7.52 27.93 -16.48
C LEU A 236 7.17 28.37 -17.90
N ALA A 237 7.22 27.45 -18.86
CA ALA A 237 6.70 27.70 -20.21
C ALA A 237 5.17 27.82 -20.13
N VAL A 238 4.67 28.99 -20.50
CA VAL A 238 3.24 29.34 -20.47
C VAL A 238 2.92 30.26 -21.65
N PRO A 239 1.72 30.20 -22.24
CA PRO A 239 1.30 31.17 -23.24
C PRO A 239 1.38 32.61 -22.72
N LYS A 240 1.63 33.55 -23.64
CA LYS A 240 1.58 34.99 -23.33
C LYS A 240 0.19 35.36 -22.82
N GLY A 241 0.12 36.16 -21.76
CA GLY A 241 -1.13 36.65 -21.18
C GLY A 241 -1.71 35.78 -20.06
N VAL A 242 -1.09 34.63 -19.73
CA VAL A 242 -1.53 33.81 -18.60
C VAL A 242 -1.44 34.62 -17.29
N PRO A 243 -2.50 34.68 -16.47
CA PRO A 243 -2.46 35.39 -15.20
C PRO A 243 -1.42 34.82 -14.24
N VAL A 244 -0.55 35.69 -13.73
CA VAL A 244 0.41 35.38 -12.66
C VAL A 244 -0.22 35.75 -11.32
N ARG A 245 -0.18 34.83 -10.37
CA ARG A 245 -0.80 34.94 -9.05
C ARG A 245 0.24 35.01 -7.94
N ALA A 246 -0.11 35.67 -6.84
CA ALA A 246 0.69 35.69 -5.63
C ALA A 246 0.63 34.30 -4.95
N PRO A 247 1.76 33.62 -4.75
CA PRO A 247 1.84 32.27 -4.17
C PRO A 247 1.54 32.27 -2.66
N GLY A 248 1.64 33.44 -2.03
CA GLY A 248 1.34 33.74 -0.63
C GLY A 248 0.99 35.22 -0.47
N ALA A 249 0.41 35.59 0.67
CA ALA A 249 0.14 36.97 1.03
C ALA A 249 1.46 37.74 1.21
N GLY A 250 1.45 39.04 0.90
CA GLY A 250 2.64 39.86 1.00
C GLY A 250 2.43 41.31 0.59
N THR A 251 3.52 42.06 0.57
CA THR A 251 3.56 43.45 0.10
C THR A 251 4.46 43.54 -1.13
N VAL A 252 4.04 44.28 -2.15
CA VAL A 252 4.85 44.49 -3.36
C VAL A 252 6.05 45.36 -3.02
N ALA A 253 7.24 44.78 -3.02
CA ALA A 253 8.51 45.49 -2.81
C ALA A 253 8.92 46.27 -4.06
N PHE A 254 8.69 45.69 -5.24
CA PHE A 254 9.00 46.30 -6.52
C PHE A 254 8.00 45.85 -7.60
N ALA A 255 7.67 46.74 -8.52
CA ALA A 255 6.80 46.47 -9.66
C ALA A 255 7.17 47.41 -10.82
N GLY A 256 7.60 46.85 -11.96
CA GLY A 256 7.98 47.65 -13.12
C GLY A 256 9.07 47.02 -13.98
N SER A 257 9.66 47.78 -14.88
CA SER A 257 10.84 47.34 -15.64
C SER A 257 12.05 47.21 -14.71
N ALA A 258 12.84 46.14 -14.89
CA ALA A 258 14.05 45.93 -14.13
C ALA A 258 15.01 47.14 -14.25
N PRO A 259 15.52 47.70 -13.14
CA PRO A 259 16.42 48.85 -13.17
C PRO A 259 17.75 48.51 -13.87
N ASP A 260 18.31 49.44 -14.63
CA ASP A 260 19.62 49.27 -15.25
C ASP A 260 20.75 49.05 -14.23
N SER A 261 20.62 49.68 -13.05
CA SER A 261 21.56 49.59 -11.94
C SER A 261 21.49 48.27 -11.15
N ALA A 262 20.53 47.39 -11.46
CA ALA A 262 20.38 46.08 -10.80
C ALA A 262 21.35 45.02 -11.37
N GLY A 263 22.02 45.30 -12.49
CA GLY A 263 22.98 44.39 -13.12
C GLY A 263 22.40 43.63 -14.33
N GLY A 264 23.29 42.97 -15.08
CA GLY A 264 22.98 42.34 -16.36
C GLY A 264 21.94 41.23 -16.27
N GLU A 265 21.99 40.40 -15.23
CA GLU A 265 21.02 39.32 -14.98
C GLU A 265 19.58 39.85 -14.82
N TRP A 266 19.44 40.91 -14.02
CA TRP A 266 18.14 41.49 -13.68
C TRP A 266 17.51 42.21 -14.87
N ARG A 267 18.31 42.94 -15.65
CA ARG A 267 17.85 43.55 -16.92
C ARG A 267 17.25 42.52 -17.87
N ARG A 268 17.80 41.30 -17.93
CA ARG A 268 17.27 40.23 -18.79
C ARG A 268 15.88 39.77 -18.39
N LEU A 269 15.45 39.97 -17.15
CA LEU A 269 14.10 39.63 -16.70
C LEU A 269 13.03 40.58 -17.26
N GLY A 270 13.40 41.74 -17.82
CA GLY A 270 12.43 42.69 -18.40
C GLY A 270 11.52 43.29 -17.33
N ARG A 271 10.20 43.14 -17.46
CA ARG A 271 9.26 43.58 -16.43
C ARG A 271 9.20 42.56 -15.30
N ILE A 272 9.33 43.07 -14.10
CA ILE A 272 9.41 42.28 -12.89
C ILE A 272 8.44 42.74 -11.81
N VAL A 273 8.05 41.80 -10.96
CA VAL A 273 7.40 42.06 -9.68
C VAL A 273 8.22 41.37 -8.59
N VAL A 274 8.38 42.01 -7.45
CA VAL A 274 8.98 41.42 -6.26
C VAL A 274 7.99 41.52 -5.12
N LEU A 275 7.64 40.39 -4.51
CA LEU A 275 6.76 40.35 -3.34
C LEU A 275 7.57 40.04 -2.07
N ALA A 276 7.32 40.82 -1.03
CA ALA A 276 7.76 40.61 0.34
C ALA A 276 6.69 39.88 1.14
N HIS A 277 6.92 38.61 1.43
CA HIS A 277 5.99 37.78 2.19
C HIS A 277 6.15 37.99 3.70
N ASP A 278 7.39 37.95 4.18
CA ASP A 278 7.77 38.18 5.58
C ASP A 278 9.14 38.89 5.64
N GLU A 279 9.86 38.89 6.75
CA GLU A 279 11.19 39.52 6.84
C GLU A 279 12.29 38.74 6.12
N ARG A 280 12.07 37.43 5.88
CA ARG A 280 13.09 36.49 5.41
C ARG A 280 12.82 35.92 4.02
N THR A 281 11.66 36.17 3.43
CA THR A 281 11.20 35.51 2.20
C THR A 281 10.71 36.53 1.18
N ARG A 282 11.26 36.44 -0.02
CA ARG A 282 10.89 37.26 -1.18
C ARG A 282 10.60 36.35 -2.37
N THR A 283 9.65 36.73 -3.21
CA THR A 283 9.44 36.07 -4.51
C THR A 283 9.61 37.05 -5.65
N VAL A 284 10.22 36.61 -6.74
CA VAL A 284 10.52 37.41 -7.93
C VAL A 284 9.82 36.79 -9.13
N TYR A 285 9.15 37.64 -9.91
CA TYR A 285 8.46 37.28 -11.16
C TYR A 285 9.11 38.08 -12.28
N GLY A 286 9.53 37.41 -13.35
CA GLY A 286 10.16 38.03 -14.51
C GLY A 286 9.52 37.60 -15.82
N HIS A 287 9.94 38.28 -16.88
CA HIS A 287 9.42 38.20 -18.24
C HIS A 287 7.93 38.58 -18.39
N LEU A 288 7.42 39.44 -17.50
CA LEU A 288 6.00 39.81 -17.49
C LEU A 288 5.61 40.65 -18.73
N ASP A 289 4.50 40.29 -19.38
CA ASP A 289 3.92 41.14 -20.42
C ASP A 289 3.31 42.40 -19.83
N ARG A 290 2.61 42.27 -18.70
CA ARG A 290 1.98 43.37 -17.99
C ARG A 290 2.09 43.19 -16.49
N VAL A 291 2.34 44.29 -15.79
CA VAL A 291 2.31 44.35 -14.33
C VAL A 291 0.96 44.90 -13.90
N LEU A 292 0.29 44.25 -12.96
CA LEU A 292 -1.07 44.60 -12.52
C LEU A 292 -1.11 45.19 -11.10
N VAL A 293 0.04 45.31 -10.45
CA VAL A 293 0.16 45.80 -9.06
C VAL A 293 1.20 46.90 -8.96
N GLY A 294 1.09 47.72 -7.92
CA GLY A 294 2.03 48.82 -7.62
C GLY A 294 2.90 48.55 -6.40
N ARG A 295 4.05 49.20 -6.31
CA ARG A 295 4.92 49.16 -5.12
C ARG A 295 4.14 49.60 -3.87
N GLY A 296 4.32 48.89 -2.76
CA GLY A 296 3.63 49.12 -1.49
C GLY A 296 2.23 48.49 -1.39
N GLN A 297 1.68 47.97 -2.50
CA GLN A 297 0.38 47.31 -2.48
C GLN A 297 0.44 46.00 -1.68
N LYS A 298 -0.54 45.78 -0.80
CA LYS A 298 -0.74 44.49 -0.13
C LYS A 298 -1.52 43.56 -1.05
N VAL A 299 -1.05 42.32 -1.18
CA VAL A 299 -1.69 41.27 -1.97
C VAL A 299 -2.00 40.08 -1.07
N ARG A 300 -3.11 39.42 -1.33
CA ARG A 300 -3.51 38.16 -0.70
C ARG A 300 -3.00 36.99 -1.54
N ARG A 301 -2.89 35.83 -0.91
CA ARG A 301 -2.59 34.59 -1.62
C ARG A 301 -3.63 34.34 -2.72
N GLY A 302 -3.18 34.12 -3.95
CA GLY A 302 -4.01 33.89 -5.13
C GLY A 302 -4.36 35.14 -5.95
N ASP A 303 -4.08 36.34 -5.43
CA ASP A 303 -4.33 37.61 -6.15
C ASP A 303 -3.50 37.69 -7.42
N ARG A 304 -4.08 38.27 -8.48
CA ARG A 304 -3.38 38.47 -9.75
C ARG A 304 -2.40 39.64 -9.63
N ILE A 305 -1.15 39.40 -9.95
CA ILE A 305 -0.06 40.39 -9.84
C ILE A 305 0.50 40.83 -11.20
N GLY A 306 0.25 40.05 -12.25
CA GLY A 306 0.78 40.31 -13.58
C GLY A 306 0.24 39.34 -14.62
N LEU A 307 0.71 39.49 -15.85
CA LEU A 307 0.48 38.56 -16.94
C LEU A 307 1.83 38.05 -17.45
N ALA A 308 1.96 36.74 -17.62
CA ALA A 308 3.17 36.12 -18.14
C ALA A 308 3.42 36.55 -19.60
N GLY A 309 4.69 36.58 -20.02
CA GLY A 309 5.05 37.17 -21.30
C GLY A 309 6.44 36.81 -21.80
N LEU A 310 6.99 37.74 -22.58
CA LEU A 310 8.29 37.60 -23.24
C LEU A 310 9.11 38.91 -23.11
N SER A 311 8.88 39.69 -22.05
CA SER A 311 9.66 40.92 -21.85
C SER A 311 11.10 40.60 -21.45
N GLY A 312 12.06 41.45 -21.85
CA GLY A 312 13.47 41.22 -21.57
C GLY A 312 14.09 40.21 -22.53
N LEU A 313 15.01 39.39 -22.06
CA LEU A 313 15.70 38.38 -22.86
C LEU A 313 15.25 36.96 -22.44
N ALA A 314 14.34 36.38 -23.22
CA ALA A 314 13.89 35.01 -23.07
C ALA A 314 13.66 34.35 -24.45
N PRO A 315 13.88 33.02 -24.57
CA PRO A 315 13.77 32.31 -25.85
C PRO A 315 12.31 32.13 -26.33
N SER A 316 11.36 32.08 -25.41
CA SER A 316 9.93 31.89 -25.69
C SER A 316 9.07 32.39 -24.53
N PRO A 317 7.76 32.66 -24.74
CA PRO A 317 6.87 33.12 -23.68
C PRO A 317 6.90 32.22 -22.45
N ARG A 318 7.14 32.81 -21.28
CA ARG A 318 7.34 32.08 -20.03
C ARG A 318 7.21 32.98 -18.81
N LEU A 319 7.12 32.35 -17.64
CA LEU A 319 7.31 33.00 -16.35
C LEU A 319 8.67 32.59 -15.79
N HIS A 320 9.51 33.57 -15.44
CA HIS A 320 10.67 33.34 -14.57
C HIS A 320 10.25 33.56 -13.12
N TYR A 321 10.28 32.51 -12.31
CA TYR A 321 9.87 32.55 -10.91
C TYR A 321 11.06 32.25 -10.00
N GLN A 322 11.33 33.09 -9.02
CA GLN A 322 12.36 32.85 -8.00
C GLN A 322 11.74 32.92 -6.61
N VAL A 323 12.17 32.04 -5.72
CA VAL A 323 11.99 32.18 -4.28
C VAL A 323 13.36 32.54 -3.70
N ARG A 324 13.40 33.55 -2.83
CA ARG A 324 14.63 34.04 -2.22
C ARG A 324 14.48 34.07 -0.71
N ARG A 325 15.48 33.55 0.00
CA ARG A 325 15.55 33.55 1.47
C ARG A 325 16.69 34.42 1.98
N LEU A 326 16.48 35.04 3.13
CA LEU A 326 17.50 35.76 3.86
C LEU A 326 18.47 34.76 4.52
N THR A 327 19.70 34.71 4.01
CA THR A 327 20.82 33.90 4.53
C THR A 327 22.05 34.80 4.60
N GLY A 328 22.72 34.86 5.76
CA GLY A 328 23.92 35.70 5.92
C GLY A 328 23.69 37.20 5.62
N GLY A 329 22.48 37.72 5.88
CA GLY A 329 22.12 39.11 5.60
C GLY A 329 21.81 39.44 4.13
N ARG A 330 21.81 38.45 3.23
CA ARG A 330 21.47 38.62 1.80
C ARG A 330 20.32 37.70 1.40
N PHE A 331 19.48 38.17 0.46
CA PHE A 331 18.41 37.35 -0.11
C PHE A 331 18.95 36.48 -1.24
N LEU A 332 19.33 35.24 -0.92
CA LEU A 332 19.84 34.26 -1.86
C LEU A 332 18.69 33.42 -2.45
N PRO A 333 18.78 33.04 -3.73
CA PRO A 333 17.75 32.24 -4.36
C PRO A 333 17.80 30.80 -3.85
N VAL A 334 16.63 30.18 -3.73
CA VAL A 334 16.44 28.77 -3.35
C VAL A 334 15.55 28.11 -4.38
N ASP A 335 15.59 26.76 -4.48
CA ASP A 335 14.77 26.05 -5.46
C ASP A 335 13.26 26.32 -5.23
N PRO A 336 12.57 27.01 -6.16
CA PRO A 336 11.16 27.33 -6.01
C PRO A 336 10.27 26.09 -5.90
N ARG A 337 10.68 24.95 -6.46
CA ARG A 337 9.92 23.71 -6.43
C ARG A 337 9.74 23.18 -5.00
N LEU A 338 10.65 23.52 -4.09
CA LEU A 338 10.49 23.18 -2.66
C LEU A 338 9.28 23.88 -2.04
N TYR A 339 8.93 25.06 -2.55
CA TYR A 339 7.87 25.91 -2.02
C TYR A 339 6.50 25.64 -2.65
N ILE A 340 6.40 25.24 -3.92
CA ILE A 340 5.12 25.11 -4.66
C ILE A 340 4.31 23.85 -4.25
N LEU A 341 3.66 23.85 -3.10
CA LEU A 341 3.06 22.66 -2.47
C LEU A 341 1.83 22.08 -3.18
N ASP A 342 1.25 22.79 -4.14
CA ASP A 342 0.07 22.37 -4.92
C ASP A 342 0.42 21.58 -6.18
N VAL A 343 1.71 21.41 -6.49
CA VAL A 343 2.19 20.62 -7.64
C VAL A 343 3.44 19.81 -7.26
N ASP A 344 3.56 18.60 -7.83
CA ASP A 344 4.71 17.72 -7.66
C ASP A 344 5.64 17.77 -8.88
N TRP A 345 6.54 18.77 -8.90
CA TRP A 345 7.60 18.91 -9.91
C TRP A 345 9.00 18.57 -9.38
N ILE A 346 9.08 18.08 -8.14
CA ILE A 346 10.33 17.71 -7.51
C ILE A 346 10.18 16.36 -6.80
N GLY A 347 11.11 15.46 -7.06
CA GLY A 347 11.20 14.16 -6.40
C GLY A 347 12.03 14.20 -5.11
N VAL A 348 11.91 13.14 -4.31
CA VAL A 348 12.66 12.94 -3.06
C VAL A 348 14.19 13.09 -3.25
N GLU A 349 14.75 12.45 -4.27
CA GLU A 349 16.20 12.46 -4.52
C GLU A 349 16.72 13.84 -4.93
N GLU A 350 15.92 14.61 -5.66
CA GLU A 350 16.26 15.98 -6.04
C GLU A 350 16.28 16.93 -4.83
N ILE A 351 15.45 16.69 -3.81
CA ILE A 351 15.49 17.46 -2.56
C ILE A 351 16.81 17.21 -1.81
N ARG A 352 17.28 15.96 -1.79
CA ARG A 352 18.52 15.57 -1.09
C ARG A 352 19.77 16.11 -1.77
N SER A 353 19.73 16.19 -3.09
CA SER A 353 20.83 16.68 -3.93
C SER A 353 20.63 18.14 -4.37
N ALA A 354 19.74 18.89 -3.69
CA ALA A 354 19.38 20.23 -4.08
C ALA A 354 20.63 21.13 -4.15
N PRO A 355 20.89 21.80 -5.28
CA PRO A 355 22.07 22.64 -5.43
C PRO A 355 21.99 23.84 -4.49
N VAL A 356 23.16 24.33 -4.06
CA VAL A 356 23.26 25.57 -3.26
C VAL A 356 23.57 26.73 -4.20
N ALA A 357 22.85 27.85 -4.03
CA ALA A 357 23.11 29.05 -4.79
C ALA A 357 24.46 29.70 -4.42
N PRO A 358 25.23 30.17 -5.41
CA PRO A 358 26.37 31.06 -5.18
C PRO A 358 25.97 32.35 -4.44
N GLU A 359 26.90 32.94 -3.67
CA GLU A 359 26.60 34.14 -2.86
C GLU A 359 26.40 35.42 -3.69
N ASP A 360 27.01 35.51 -4.88
CA ASP A 360 26.93 36.64 -5.80
C ASP A 360 25.52 36.83 -6.39
N GLU A 361 24.70 35.79 -6.40
CA GLU A 361 23.31 35.79 -6.90
C GLU A 361 22.29 36.53 -6.02
N GLY A 362 22.72 37.33 -5.03
CA GLY A 362 21.82 38.02 -4.09
C GLY A 362 20.90 39.09 -4.69
N LEU A 363 19.77 39.38 -4.02
CA LEU A 363 18.82 40.43 -4.45
C LEU A 363 19.44 41.84 -4.38
N PRO A 364 19.46 42.61 -5.49
CA PRO A 364 19.96 43.98 -5.54
C PRO A 364 19.23 44.90 -4.55
N PRO A 365 19.91 45.87 -3.92
CA PRO A 365 19.30 46.78 -2.95
C PRO A 365 18.04 47.50 -3.43
N GLN A 366 17.98 47.83 -4.73
CA GLN A 366 16.85 48.54 -5.35
C GLN A 366 15.57 47.71 -5.43
N LEU A 367 15.69 46.38 -5.28
CA LEU A 367 14.60 45.41 -5.41
C LEU A 367 14.17 44.80 -4.06
N ARG A 368 14.80 45.20 -2.94
CA ARG A 368 14.60 44.61 -1.61
C ARG A 368 13.25 44.95 -0.97
#